data_AF-A0A937ZY62-F1
#
_entry.id   AF-A0A937ZY62-F1
#
_cell.length_a   1.000
_cell.length_b   1.000
_cell.length_c   1.000
_cell.angle_alpha   90.00
_cell.angle_beta   90.00
_cell.angle_gamma   90.00
#
_symmetry.space_group_name_H-M   'P 1'
#
loop_
_entity.id
_entity.type
_entity.pdbx_description
1 polymer ?
#
loop_
_entity_poly.entity_id
_entity_poly.type
_entity_poly.pdbx_seq_one_letter_code
_entity_poly.pdbx_strand_id
1 'polypeptide(L)'
;MTAPAWHRVSALAWKDAAELVRNPGAILPALAMVLGALVPPFLVVVGAPMMAGRSLEESGEFAGAVDAIPVIPELAALSGNALIQAFVFHQFSLLLLLVPVVAAMSLATHAVIGEKSSKALEPLLATPISTVELLMAKTMTPFVFAMALTWLAAVLYLIGIALVAEPGVWRAVLGARTALLFGLL
;
A
#
# COMPACT_ATOMS: atom_id res chain seq x y z
N MET A 1 -9.51 23.18 34.57
CA MET A 1 -9.35 21.71 34.38
C MET A 1 -8.69 21.51 33.04
N THR A 2 -7.39 21.24 33.01
CA THR A 2 -6.61 21.04 31.78
C THR A 2 -6.93 19.65 31.22
N ALA A 3 -7.40 19.58 29.98
CA ALA A 3 -7.65 18.30 29.32
C ALA A 3 -6.37 17.44 29.30
N PRO A 4 -6.47 16.10 29.40
CA PRO A 4 -5.31 15.21 29.41
C PRO A 4 -4.44 15.45 28.17
N ALA A 5 -3.11 15.47 28.31
CA ALA A 5 -2.16 15.77 27.22
C ALA A 5 -2.42 14.97 25.93
N TRP A 6 -2.89 13.72 26.09
CA TRP A 6 -3.29 12.81 25.01
C TRP A 6 -4.40 13.34 24.09
N HIS A 7 -5.38 14.09 24.63
CA HIS A 7 -6.48 14.64 23.82
C HIS A 7 -6.00 15.76 22.89
N ARG A 8 -4.94 16.48 23.27
CA ARG A 8 -4.40 17.57 22.45
C ARG A 8 -3.54 17.04 21.30
N VAL A 9 -2.73 16.01 21.58
CA VAL A 9 -1.88 15.34 20.59
C VAL A 9 -2.73 14.65 19.52
N SER A 10 -3.77 13.92 19.92
CA SER A 10 -4.69 13.26 18.97
C SER A 10 -5.53 14.24 18.16
N ALA A 11 -5.97 15.36 18.75
CA ALA A 11 -6.69 16.41 18.01
C ALA A 11 -5.80 17.10 16.96
N LEU A 12 -4.53 17.34 17.30
CA LEU A 12 -3.55 17.87 16.35
C LEU A 12 -3.27 16.88 15.22
N ALA A 13 -3.03 15.60 15.56
CA ALA A 13 -2.84 14.52 14.60
C ALA A 13 -4.04 14.39 13.64
N TRP A 14 -5.27 14.47 14.15
CA TRP A 14 -6.47 14.38 13.33
C TRP A 14 -6.62 15.58 12.38
N LYS A 15 -6.34 16.80 12.87
CA LYS A 15 -6.33 18.00 12.05
C LYS A 15 -5.29 17.86 10.93
N ASP A 16 -4.06 17.47 11.26
CA ASP A 16 -2.97 17.32 10.29
C ASP A 16 -3.27 16.21 9.28
N ALA A 17 -3.82 15.08 9.71
CA ALA A 17 -4.28 14.01 8.83
C ALA A 17 -5.38 14.50 7.87
N ALA A 18 -6.37 15.25 8.36
CA ALA A 18 -7.44 15.81 7.52
C ALA A 18 -6.91 16.86 6.53
N GLU A 19 -5.91 17.64 6.92
CA GLU A 19 -5.25 18.63 6.06
C GLU A 19 -4.38 17.97 4.99
N LEU A 20 -3.68 16.89 5.34
CA LEU A 20 -2.94 16.03 4.42
C LEU A 20 -3.87 15.35 3.42
N VAL A 21 -5.04 14.86 3.87
CA VAL A 21 -6.05 14.24 3.00
C VAL A 21 -6.67 15.24 2.02
N ARG A 22 -6.67 16.53 2.37
CA ARG A 22 -7.17 17.60 1.50
C ARG A 22 -6.12 18.11 0.52
N ASN A 23 -4.84 17.79 0.71
CA ASN A 23 -3.77 18.23 -0.18
C ASN A 23 -3.47 17.16 -1.25
N PRO A 24 -3.87 17.37 -2.52
CA PRO A 24 -3.60 16.40 -3.58
C PRO A 24 -2.11 16.15 -3.77
N GLY A 25 -1.23 17.13 -3.53
CA GLY A 25 0.22 16.95 -3.63
C GLY A 25 0.78 15.91 -2.65
N ALA A 26 0.18 15.78 -1.46
CA ALA A 26 0.64 14.86 -0.43
C ALA A 26 0.21 13.41 -0.71
N ILE A 27 -1.01 13.24 -1.19
CA ILE A 27 -1.61 11.92 -1.40
C ILE A 27 -1.32 11.36 -2.78
N LEU A 28 -1.17 12.22 -3.81
CA LEU A 28 -1.03 11.76 -5.19
C LEU A 28 0.12 10.75 -5.39
N PRO A 29 1.32 10.92 -4.80
CA PRO A 29 2.37 9.90 -4.90
C PRO A 29 1.97 8.56 -4.26
N ALA A 30 1.30 8.62 -3.11
CA ALA A 30 0.84 7.43 -2.39
C ALA A 30 -0.25 6.69 -3.18
N LEU A 31 -1.24 7.42 -3.71
CA LEU A 31 -2.28 6.86 -4.56
C LEU A 31 -1.72 6.35 -5.89
N ALA A 32 -0.79 7.07 -6.51
CA ALA A 32 -0.13 6.61 -7.73
C ALA A 32 0.62 5.30 -7.48
N MET A 33 1.29 5.15 -6.32
CA MET A 33 1.92 3.90 -5.93
C MET A 33 0.90 2.77 -5.69
N VAL A 34 -0.22 3.05 -5.00
CA VAL A 34 -1.32 2.08 -4.82
C VAL A 34 -1.88 1.64 -6.17
N LEU A 35 -2.19 2.58 -7.06
CA LEU A 35 -2.69 2.28 -8.41
C LEU A 35 -1.66 1.52 -9.24
N GLY A 36 -0.38 1.88 -9.15
CA GLY A 36 0.72 1.17 -9.81
C GLY A 36 0.94 -0.24 -9.28
N ALA A 37 0.59 -0.52 -8.02
CA ALA A 37 0.62 -1.87 -7.47
C ALA A 37 -0.63 -2.68 -7.82
N LEU A 38 -1.82 -2.04 -7.83
CA LEU A 38 -3.10 -2.71 -8.04
C LEU A 38 -3.41 -2.93 -9.52
N VAL A 39 -3.31 -1.91 -10.35
CA VAL A 39 -3.86 -1.92 -11.72
C VAL A 39 -3.11 -2.88 -12.67
N PRO A 40 -1.78 -2.86 -12.75
CA PRO A 40 -1.05 -3.70 -13.71
C PRO A 40 -1.32 -5.21 -13.61
N PRO A 41 -1.33 -5.88 -12.43
CA PRO A 41 -1.57 -7.31 -12.39
C PRO A 41 -2.97 -7.69 -12.89
N PHE A 42 -4.01 -6.88 -12.61
CA PHE A 42 -5.34 -7.13 -13.16
C PHE A 42 -5.42 -6.86 -14.66
N LEU A 43 -4.71 -5.83 -15.16
CA LEU A 43 -4.60 -5.61 -16.61
C LEU A 43 -3.92 -6.78 -17.32
N VAL A 44 -2.88 -7.36 -16.71
CA VAL A 44 -2.19 -8.52 -17.28
C VAL A 44 -3.06 -9.76 -17.21
N VAL A 45 -3.66 -10.07 -16.06
CA VAL A 45 -4.43 -11.30 -15.85
C VAL A 45 -5.77 -11.29 -16.60
N VAL A 46 -6.40 -10.12 -16.79
CA VAL A 46 -7.74 -9.99 -17.38
C VAL A 46 -7.69 -9.32 -18.74
N GLY A 47 -7.02 -8.17 -18.80
CA GLY A 47 -6.98 -7.34 -20.00
C GLY A 47 -6.26 -8.04 -21.14
N ALA A 48 -5.11 -8.67 -20.88
CA ALA A 48 -4.35 -9.33 -21.93
C ALA A 48 -5.13 -10.52 -22.56
N PRO A 49 -5.71 -11.47 -21.79
CA PRO A 49 -6.52 -12.54 -22.36
C PRO A 49 -7.79 -12.02 -23.07
N MET A 50 -8.44 -10.99 -22.51
CA MET A 50 -9.65 -10.40 -23.11
C MET A 50 -9.36 -9.75 -24.47
N MET A 51 -8.20 -9.12 -24.66
CA MET A 51 -7.81 -8.54 -25.93
C MET A 51 -7.26 -9.58 -26.93
N ALA A 52 -6.50 -10.56 -26.45
CA ALA A 52 -5.84 -11.55 -27.28
C ALA A 52 -6.75 -12.73 -27.68
N GLY A 53 -7.87 -12.94 -26.97
CA GLY A 53 -8.79 -14.06 -27.22
C GLY A 53 -8.21 -15.44 -26.89
N ARG A 54 -7.09 -15.49 -26.15
CA ARG A 54 -6.37 -16.70 -25.73
C ARG A 54 -5.86 -16.54 -24.30
N SER A 55 -5.65 -17.65 -23.61
CA SER A 55 -5.16 -17.65 -22.22
C SER A 55 -3.70 -17.18 -22.12
N LEU A 56 -3.25 -16.85 -20.90
CA LEU A 56 -1.85 -16.46 -20.66
C LEU A 56 -0.87 -17.63 -20.88
N GLU A 57 -1.37 -18.86 -20.73
CA GLU A 57 -0.61 -20.07 -21.03
C GLU A 57 -0.41 -20.23 -22.55
N GLU A 58 -1.48 -20.06 -23.32
CA GLU A 58 -1.45 -20.13 -24.79
C GLU A 58 -0.66 -18.98 -25.43
N SER A 59 -0.47 -17.86 -24.71
CA SER A 59 0.34 -16.75 -25.20
C SER A 59 1.84 -17.08 -25.21
N GLY A 60 2.28 -17.99 -24.34
CA GLY A 60 3.69 -18.37 -24.18
C GLY A 60 4.57 -17.30 -23.54
N GLU A 61 4.01 -16.12 -23.24
CA GLU A 61 4.75 -14.93 -22.76
C GLU A 61 5.38 -15.14 -21.38
N PHE A 62 4.80 -16.06 -20.60
CA PHE A 62 5.24 -16.42 -19.25
C PHE A 62 5.94 -17.79 -19.18
N ALA A 63 6.22 -18.45 -20.31
CA ALA A 63 6.80 -19.80 -20.33
C ALA A 63 8.12 -19.89 -19.54
N GLY A 64 9.05 -18.94 -19.76
CA GLY A 64 10.31 -18.90 -19.01
C GLY A 64 10.16 -18.53 -17.53
N ALA A 65 9.08 -17.85 -17.15
CA ALA A 65 8.76 -17.60 -15.75
C ALA A 65 8.25 -18.88 -15.07
N VAL A 66 7.43 -19.67 -15.77
CA VAL A 66 6.88 -20.95 -15.29
C VAL A 66 7.96 -21.95 -14.94
N ASP A 67 9.04 -22.01 -15.71
CA ASP A 67 10.18 -22.90 -15.44
C ASP A 67 10.91 -22.57 -14.12
N ALA A 68 10.79 -21.34 -13.62
CA ALA A 68 11.38 -20.90 -12.34
C ALA A 68 10.45 -21.13 -11.13
N ILE A 69 9.17 -21.46 -11.35
CA ILE A 69 8.16 -21.62 -10.29
C ILE A 69 8.31 -22.87 -9.41
N PRO A 70 8.90 -24.02 -9.82
CA PRO A 70 9.01 -25.22 -8.98
C PRO A 70 9.72 -25.01 -7.63
N VAL A 71 10.39 -23.87 -7.43
CA VAL A 71 11.08 -23.48 -6.19
C VAL A 71 10.10 -22.93 -5.13
N ILE A 72 8.86 -22.58 -5.49
CA ILE A 72 7.89 -21.94 -4.60
C ILE A 72 6.85 -22.96 -4.13
N PRO A 73 6.92 -23.43 -2.86
CA PRO A 73 6.01 -24.47 -2.35
C PRO A 73 4.54 -24.08 -2.42
N GLU A 74 4.22 -22.78 -2.28
CA GLU A 74 2.83 -22.30 -2.32
C GLU A 74 2.19 -22.38 -3.72
N LEU A 75 3.00 -22.41 -4.78
CA LEU A 75 2.52 -22.50 -6.17
C LEU A 75 2.54 -23.94 -6.71
N ALA A 76 3.15 -24.89 -6.00
CA ALA A 76 3.31 -26.28 -6.45
C ALA A 76 1.98 -27.02 -6.68
N ALA A 77 0.87 -26.55 -6.10
CA ALA A 77 -0.46 -27.11 -6.28
C ALA A 77 -1.23 -26.56 -7.50
N LEU A 78 -0.70 -25.54 -8.16
CA LEU A 78 -1.33 -24.89 -9.32
C LEU A 78 -0.65 -25.35 -10.62
N SER A 79 -1.39 -25.36 -11.72
CA SER A 79 -0.88 -25.71 -13.05
C SER A 79 -1.51 -24.83 -14.13
N GLY A 80 -0.84 -24.72 -15.28
CA GLY A 80 -1.35 -23.99 -16.45
C GLY A 80 -1.60 -22.51 -16.17
N ASN A 81 -2.70 -21.98 -16.69
CA ASN A 81 -3.09 -20.58 -16.55
C ASN A 81 -3.17 -20.10 -15.09
N ALA A 82 -3.70 -20.91 -14.16
CA ALA A 82 -3.76 -20.56 -12.73
C ALA A 82 -2.38 -20.32 -12.11
N LEU A 83 -1.37 -21.09 -12.52
CA LEU A 83 0.01 -20.93 -12.06
C LEU A 83 0.60 -19.60 -12.51
N ILE A 84 0.36 -19.22 -13.76
CA ILE A 84 0.82 -17.95 -14.34
C ILE A 84 0.13 -16.77 -13.64
N GLN A 85 -1.18 -16.86 -13.42
CA GLN A 85 -1.93 -15.83 -12.69
C GLN A 85 -1.37 -15.64 -11.27
N ALA A 86 -1.17 -16.74 -10.53
CA ALA A 86 -0.60 -16.69 -9.19
C ALA A 86 0.78 -16.04 -9.19
N PHE A 87 1.65 -16.41 -10.14
CA PHE A 87 2.97 -15.81 -10.30
C PHE A 87 2.90 -14.29 -10.53
N VAL A 88 2.04 -13.84 -11.45
CA VAL A 88 1.85 -12.40 -11.73
C VAL A 88 1.38 -11.67 -10.48
N PHE A 89 0.35 -12.17 -9.79
CA PHE A 89 -0.14 -11.53 -8.57
C PHE A 89 0.92 -11.49 -7.46
N HIS A 90 1.76 -12.52 -7.36
CA HIS A 90 2.83 -12.62 -6.37
C HIS A 90 3.99 -11.66 -6.66
N GLN A 91 4.28 -11.39 -7.93
CA GLN A 91 5.28 -10.41 -8.35
C GLN A 91 4.83 -8.99 -8.00
N PHE A 92 3.58 -8.63 -8.31
CA PHE A 92 3.06 -7.29 -8.06
C PHE A 92 2.73 -7.02 -6.58
N SER A 93 2.48 -8.06 -5.78
CA SER A 93 2.28 -7.89 -4.33
C SER A 93 3.52 -7.32 -3.61
N LEU A 94 4.72 -7.45 -4.19
CA LEU A 94 5.93 -6.81 -3.66
C LEU A 94 5.87 -5.29 -3.71
N LEU A 95 5.19 -4.72 -4.70
CA LEU A 95 5.05 -3.26 -4.82
C LEU A 95 4.19 -2.69 -3.70
N LEU A 96 3.31 -3.48 -3.07
CA LEU A 96 2.57 -3.05 -1.89
C LEU A 96 3.48 -2.72 -0.70
N LEU A 97 4.68 -3.31 -0.61
CA LEU A 97 5.66 -2.94 0.42
C LEU A 97 6.24 -1.54 0.22
N LEU A 98 6.20 -1.01 -1.00
CA LEU A 98 6.66 0.36 -1.28
C LEU A 98 5.60 1.41 -0.95
N VAL A 99 4.32 1.04 -0.91
CA VAL A 99 3.20 1.94 -0.55
C VAL A 99 3.42 2.66 0.79
N PRO A 100 3.69 1.97 1.93
CA PRO A 100 3.84 2.65 3.22
C PRO A 100 5.06 3.57 3.24
N VAL A 101 6.14 3.20 2.55
CA VAL A 101 7.36 4.01 2.48
C VAL A 101 7.09 5.30 1.69
N VAL A 102 6.52 5.18 0.49
CA VAL A 102 6.20 6.33 -0.35
C VAL A 102 5.16 7.23 0.30
N ALA A 103 4.12 6.64 0.89
CA ALA A 103 3.11 7.38 1.62
C ALA A 103 3.72 8.11 2.83
N ALA A 104 4.46 7.43 3.70
CA ALA A 104 5.07 8.07 4.86
C ALA A 104 6.01 9.22 4.44
N MET A 105 6.82 9.04 3.41
CA MET A 105 7.71 10.08 2.88
C MET A 105 6.96 11.27 2.31
N SER A 106 5.93 11.04 1.46
CA SER A 106 5.18 12.14 0.84
C SER A 106 4.38 12.92 1.88
N LEU A 107 3.70 12.23 2.79
CA LEU A 107 2.93 12.83 3.87
C LEU A 107 3.83 13.61 4.84
N ALA A 108 4.99 13.06 5.23
CA ALA A 108 5.95 13.77 6.09
C ALA A 108 6.53 15.02 5.42
N THR A 109 6.88 14.92 4.14
CA THR A 109 7.41 16.07 3.38
C THR A 109 6.40 17.22 3.34
N HIS A 110 5.13 16.92 3.08
CA HIS A 110 4.08 17.93 3.07
C HIS A 110 3.76 18.48 4.46
N ALA A 111 3.83 17.67 5.51
CA ALA A 111 3.68 18.13 6.89
C ALA A 111 4.76 19.16 7.26
N VAL A 112 6.00 18.99 6.78
CA VAL A 112 7.11 19.93 7.00
C VAL A 112 6.98 21.20 6.14
N ILE A 113 6.66 21.05 4.85
CA ILE A 113 6.50 22.20 3.94
C ILE A 113 5.30 23.08 4.34
N GLY A 114 4.19 22.48 4.77
CA GLY A 114 3.00 23.20 5.22
C GLY A 114 3.23 24.01 6.49
N GLU A 115 4.05 23.50 7.41
CA GLU A 115 4.41 24.21 8.64
C GLU A 115 5.36 25.39 8.38
N LYS A 116 6.26 25.24 7.40
CA LYS A 116 7.14 26.34 6.94
C LYS A 116 6.38 27.43 6.17
N SER A 117 5.33 27.08 5.42
CA SER A 117 4.52 28.04 4.65
C SER A 117 3.52 28.84 5.50
N SER A 118 3.11 28.33 6.66
CA SER A 118 2.12 28.97 7.54
C SER A 118 2.71 29.89 8.62
N LYS A 119 4.05 30.06 8.68
CA LYS A 119 4.76 30.79 9.74
C LYS A 119 4.38 30.35 11.17
N ALA A 120 3.97 29.09 11.35
CA ALA A 120 3.44 28.57 12.62
C ALA A 120 4.51 28.27 13.70
N LEU A 121 5.79 28.53 13.43
CA LEU A 121 6.87 28.32 14.42
C LEU A 121 6.81 29.33 15.58
N GLU A 122 6.30 30.55 15.35
CA GLU A 122 6.17 31.58 16.41
C GLU A 122 5.05 31.24 17.41
N PRO A 123 3.86 30.75 17.00
CA PRO A 123 2.81 30.31 17.93
C PRO A 123 3.09 28.96 18.63
N LEU A 124 3.82 28.04 18.00
CA LEU A 124 4.11 26.69 18.54
C LEU A 124 5.12 26.73 19.70
N LEU A 125 6.05 27.69 19.70
CA LEU A 125 6.94 27.99 20.84
C LEU A 125 6.23 28.67 22.02
N ALA A 126 5.00 29.17 21.82
CA ALA A 126 4.21 29.84 22.85
C ALA A 126 3.19 28.92 23.55
N THR A 127 3.04 27.67 23.11
CA THR A 127 2.15 26.67 23.72
C THR A 127 2.89 25.72 24.67
N PRO A 128 2.25 25.25 25.76
CA PRO A 128 2.87 24.34 26.72
C PRO A 128 2.85 22.89 26.20
N ILE A 129 3.50 22.64 25.06
CA ILE A 129 3.73 21.33 24.47
C ILE A 129 5.24 21.12 24.38
N SER A 130 5.73 19.97 24.82
CA SER A 130 7.15 19.61 24.70
C SER A 130 7.55 19.47 23.22
N THR A 131 8.74 19.93 22.85
CA THR A 131 9.31 19.73 21.50
C THR A 131 9.30 18.25 21.09
N VAL A 132 9.48 17.33 22.05
CA VAL A 132 9.45 15.89 21.80
C VAL A 132 8.04 15.40 21.49
N GLU A 133 7.03 15.87 22.24
CA GLU A 133 5.62 15.52 21.99
C GLU A 133 5.16 16.02 20.61
N LEU A 134 5.58 17.22 20.23
CA LEU A 134 5.29 17.79 18.91
C LEU A 134 5.91 16.95 17.78
N LEU A 135 7.20 16.60 17.92
CA LEU A 135 7.94 15.83 16.92
C LEU A 135 7.36 14.40 16.77
N MET A 136 6.96 13.77 17.87
CA MET A 136 6.29 12.47 17.84
C MET A 136 4.93 12.56 17.15
N ALA A 137 4.10 13.55 17.50
CA ALA A 137 2.79 13.71 16.88
C ALA A 137 2.90 13.89 15.35
N LYS A 138 3.89 14.68 14.92
CA LYS A 138 4.09 15.03 13.51
C LYS A 138 4.66 13.89 12.65
N THR A 139 5.36 12.94 13.26
CA THR A 139 5.92 11.77 12.57
C THR A 139 4.99 10.56 12.63
N MET A 140 4.30 10.33 13.76
CA MET A 140 3.37 9.22 13.91
C MET A 140 2.10 9.39 13.07
N THR A 141 1.65 10.62 12.84
CA THR A 141 0.43 10.87 12.05
C THR A 141 0.57 10.42 10.58
N PRO A 142 1.60 10.85 9.83
CA PRO A 142 1.91 10.31 8.50
C PRO A 142 2.10 8.79 8.48
N PHE A 143 2.75 8.23 9.50
CA PHE A 143 3.02 6.80 9.59
C PHE A 143 1.73 5.99 9.71
N VAL A 144 0.84 6.34 10.65
CA VAL A 144 -0.44 5.66 10.84
C VAL A 144 -1.30 5.76 9.58
N PHE A 145 -1.31 6.92 8.93
CA PHE A 145 -2.05 7.11 7.68
C PHE A 145 -1.49 6.25 6.54
N ALA A 146 -0.17 6.22 6.38
CA ALA A 146 0.50 5.38 5.39
C ALA A 146 0.21 3.90 5.60
N MET A 147 0.18 3.47 6.87
CA MET A 147 -0.15 2.09 7.22
C MET A 147 -1.60 1.77 6.89
N ALA A 148 -2.55 2.60 7.31
CA ALA A 148 -3.97 2.42 7.01
C ALA A 148 -4.24 2.33 5.50
N LEU A 149 -3.59 3.18 4.70
CA LEU A 149 -3.70 3.16 3.24
C LEU A 149 -3.15 1.85 2.65
N THR A 150 -2.05 1.34 3.19
CA THR A 150 -1.43 0.08 2.75
C THR A 150 -2.33 -1.10 3.03
N TRP A 151 -2.88 -1.20 4.24
CA TRP A 151 -3.84 -2.24 4.61
C TRP A 151 -5.10 -2.20 3.74
N LEU A 152 -5.63 -0.99 3.48
CA LEU A 152 -6.76 -0.83 2.57
C LEU A 152 -6.43 -1.33 1.15
N ALA A 153 -5.29 -0.90 0.60
CA ALA A 153 -4.85 -1.33 -0.74
C ALA A 153 -4.69 -2.85 -0.83
N ALA A 154 -4.14 -3.46 0.22
CA ALA A 154 -3.92 -4.89 0.27
C ALA A 154 -5.22 -5.70 0.41
N VAL A 155 -6.20 -5.22 1.19
CA VAL A 155 -7.55 -5.82 1.22
C VAL A 155 -8.21 -5.73 -0.15
N LEU A 156 -8.15 -4.57 -0.81
CA LEU A 156 -8.69 -4.40 -2.16
C LEU A 156 -8.00 -5.33 -3.16
N TYR A 157 -6.69 -5.50 -3.04
CA TYR A 157 -5.91 -6.41 -3.88
C TYR A 157 -6.39 -7.86 -3.73
N LEU A 158 -6.55 -8.33 -2.49
CA LEU A 158 -7.03 -9.68 -2.21
C LEU A 158 -8.47 -9.92 -2.69
N ILE A 159 -9.36 -8.92 -2.49
CA ILE A 159 -10.73 -8.97 -3.00
C ILE A 159 -10.71 -9.07 -4.53
N GLY A 160 -9.91 -8.25 -5.21
CA GLY A 160 -9.77 -8.29 -6.66
C GLY A 160 -9.31 -9.66 -7.15
N ILE A 161 -8.31 -10.26 -6.51
CA ILE A 161 -7.84 -11.61 -6.84
C ILE A 161 -8.95 -12.63 -6.66
N ALA A 162 -9.66 -12.59 -5.53
CA ALA A 162 -10.73 -13.53 -5.24
C ALA A 162 -11.90 -13.45 -6.23
N LEU A 163 -12.17 -12.27 -6.80
CA LEU A 163 -13.25 -12.05 -7.76
C LEU A 163 -12.89 -12.47 -9.18
N VAL A 164 -11.61 -12.45 -9.55
CA VAL A 164 -11.19 -12.50 -10.95
C VAL A 164 -10.29 -13.68 -11.29
N ALA A 165 -9.47 -14.14 -10.34
CA ALA A 165 -8.52 -15.20 -10.58
C ALA A 165 -9.19 -16.58 -10.61
N GLU A 166 -8.52 -17.56 -11.22
CA GLU A 166 -9.01 -18.93 -11.26
C GLU A 166 -9.15 -19.57 -9.86
N PRO A 167 -10.04 -20.57 -9.71
CA PRO A 167 -10.24 -21.27 -8.44
C PRO A 167 -8.93 -21.84 -7.90
N GLY A 168 -8.56 -21.42 -6.68
CA GLY A 168 -7.33 -21.86 -6.01
C GLY A 168 -6.18 -20.85 -6.05
N VAL A 169 -6.16 -19.92 -7.00
CA VAL A 169 -5.13 -18.86 -7.08
C VAL A 169 -5.12 -17.98 -5.84
N TRP A 170 -6.31 -17.57 -5.36
CA TRP A 170 -6.43 -16.76 -4.16
C TRP A 170 -5.84 -17.43 -2.90
N ARG A 171 -5.88 -18.77 -2.82
CA ARG A 171 -5.30 -19.52 -1.69
C ARG A 171 -3.78 -19.56 -1.75
N ALA A 172 -3.22 -19.74 -2.95
CA ALA A 172 -1.77 -19.68 -3.15
C ALA A 172 -1.24 -18.28 -2.82
N VAL A 173 -1.96 -17.23 -3.23
CA VAL A 173 -1.57 -15.85 -2.91
C VAL A 173 -1.72 -15.55 -1.42
N LEU A 174 -2.74 -16.08 -0.72
CA LEU A 174 -2.93 -15.96 0.74
C LEU A 174 -1.99 -16.83 1.60
N GLY A 175 -1.02 -17.51 1.00
CA GLY A 175 -0.09 -18.39 1.70
C GLY A 175 0.83 -17.68 2.70
N ALA A 176 1.82 -18.42 3.22
CA ALA A 176 2.74 -17.94 4.25
C ALA A 176 3.41 -16.60 3.90
N ARG A 177 3.68 -16.36 2.62
CA ARG A 177 4.28 -15.10 2.15
C ARG A 177 3.40 -13.88 2.36
N THR A 178 2.11 -13.89 2.02
CA THR A 178 1.26 -12.73 2.29
C THR A 178 1.10 -12.51 3.78
N ALA A 179 0.95 -13.58 4.57
CA ALA A 179 0.97 -13.45 6.03
C ALA A 179 2.25 -12.78 6.55
N LEU A 180 3.41 -13.08 5.97
CA LEU A 180 4.67 -12.39 6.28
C LEU A 180 4.69 -10.94 5.79
N LEU A 181 4.17 -10.65 4.59
CA LEU A 181 4.09 -9.29 4.07
C LEU A 181 3.21 -8.42 4.96
N PHE A 182 2.04 -8.93 5.38
CA PHE A 182 1.15 -8.25 6.32
C PHE A 182 1.73 -8.17 7.73
N GLY A 183 2.52 -9.16 8.17
CA GLY A 183 3.20 -9.11 9.46
C GLY A 183 4.40 -8.15 9.50
N LEU A 184 4.98 -7.81 8.35
CA LEU A 184 6.08 -6.85 8.21
C LEU A 184 5.58 -5.39 8.12
N LEU A 185 4.29 -5.19 7.85
CA LEU A 185 3.61 -3.90 7.69
C LEU A 185 2.89 -3.49 8.98
#